data_AF-W1NZF3-F1
#
_entry.id   AF-W1NZF3-F1
#
_cell.length_a   1.000
_cell.length_b   1.000
_cell.length_c   1.000
_cell.angle_alpha   90.00
_cell.angle_beta   90.00
_cell.angle_gamma   90.00
#
_symmetry.space_group_name_H-M   'P 1'
#
loop_
_entity.id
_entity.type
_entity.pdbx_description
1 polymer ?
#
loop_
_entity_poly.entity_id
_entity_poly.type
_entity_poly.pdbx_seq_one_letter_code
_entity_poly.pdbx_strand_id
1 'polypeptide(L)'
;MKILEVILTLKSRQATWPKKIYTVLSVQQKNLKTKIIKTNQDDFDWTGKFVFLVEDSFLIKPDTFMTLKIYHARRLLRDELLGYARTPVTNVMVFEDWGFLSLHASGPSGVPRGLVNFSMALWPAGCATGEFLKGREGMDFYGL
;
A
#
# COMPACT_ATOMS: atom_id res chain seq x y z
N MET A 1 -17.35 7.54 10.64
CA MET A 1 -16.28 7.63 9.61
C MET A 1 -14.95 7.74 10.32
N LYS A 2 -13.92 7.09 9.80
CA LYS A 2 -12.56 7.10 10.33
C LYS A 2 -11.57 7.41 9.22
N ILE A 3 -10.40 7.89 9.63
CA ILE A 3 -9.25 8.04 8.75
C ILE A 3 -8.41 6.79 8.90
N LEU A 4 -8.19 6.09 7.79
CA LEU A 4 -7.27 4.98 7.71
C LEU A 4 -5.95 5.47 7.12
N GLU A 5 -4.91 5.48 7.93
CA GLU A 5 -3.53 5.64 7.48
C GLU A 5 -2.92 4.26 7.23
N VAL A 6 -2.24 4.13 6.09
CA VAL A 6 -1.49 2.94 5.71
C VAL A 6 -0.09 3.37 5.29
N ILE A 7 0.90 3.01 6.07
CA ILE A 7 2.31 3.10 5.68
C ILE A 7 2.67 1.79 4.98
N LEU A 8 3.07 1.92 3.72
CA LEU A 8 3.44 0.80 2.88
C LEU A 8 4.95 0.83 2.63
N THR A 9 5.63 -0.25 2.97
CA THR A 9 7.03 -0.44 2.63
C THR A 9 7.18 -1.62 1.69
N LEU A 10 7.72 -1.38 0.50
CA LEU A 10 8.01 -2.40 -0.50
C LEU A 10 9.51 -2.68 -0.50
N LYS A 11 9.90 -3.92 -0.18
CA LYS A 11 11.30 -4.36 -0.16
C LYS A 11 11.54 -5.49 -1.14
N SER A 12 12.69 -5.45 -1.82
CA SER A 12 13.16 -6.56 -2.64
C SER A 12 14.67 -6.67 -2.60
N ARG A 13 15.15 -7.83 -2.14
CA ARG A 13 16.59 -8.15 -2.03
C ARG A 13 17.08 -9.18 -3.05
N GLN A 14 16.18 -9.73 -3.89
CA GLN A 14 16.51 -10.86 -4.78
C GLN A 14 15.74 -10.88 -6.11
N ALA A 15 14.71 -10.03 -6.29
CA ALA A 15 13.93 -10.00 -7.53
C ALA A 15 14.38 -8.84 -8.42
N THR A 16 14.57 -9.12 -9.72
CA THR A 16 14.80 -8.11 -10.75
C THR A 16 13.51 -7.34 -11.00
N TRP A 17 13.32 -6.23 -10.28
CA TRP A 17 12.24 -5.30 -10.55
C TRP A 17 12.56 -4.44 -11.78
N PRO A 18 11.56 -4.13 -12.63
CA PRO A 18 11.74 -3.14 -13.68
C PRO A 18 12.12 -1.78 -13.09
N LYS A 19 12.94 -1.00 -13.81
CA LYS A 19 13.48 0.30 -13.37
C LYS A 19 12.42 1.34 -12.99
N LYS A 20 11.18 1.17 -13.45
CA LYS A 20 10.07 2.09 -13.23
C LYS A 20 8.84 1.31 -12.86
N ILE A 21 8.44 1.39 -11.61
CA ILE A 21 7.21 0.79 -11.12
C ILE A 21 6.30 1.85 -10.52
N TYR A 22 5.03 1.51 -10.33
CA TYR A 22 4.15 2.24 -9.44
C TYR A 22 3.25 1.24 -8.73
N THR A 23 2.67 1.66 -7.61
CA THR A 23 1.70 0.85 -6.90
C THR A 23 0.33 1.50 -6.90
N VAL A 24 -0.70 0.67 -6.77
CA VAL A 24 -2.08 1.09 -6.57
C VAL A 24 -2.58 0.38 -5.32
N LEU A 25 -2.94 1.16 -4.31
CA LEU A 25 -3.58 0.67 -3.11
C LEU A 25 -5.09 0.89 -3.20
N SER A 26 -5.84 -0.20 -3.13
CA SER A 26 -7.29 -0.23 -3.19
C SER A 26 -7.87 -0.50 -1.80
N VAL A 27 -8.70 0.41 -1.30
CA VAL A 27 -9.42 0.32 -0.03
C VAL A 27 -10.86 0.77 -0.27
N GLN A 28 -11.86 -0.05 0.07
CA GLN A 28 -13.29 0.28 -0.09
C GLN A 28 -13.63 0.84 -1.50
N GLN A 29 -13.14 0.19 -2.57
CA GLN A 29 -13.26 0.61 -3.97
C GLN A 29 -12.56 1.94 -4.35
N LYS A 30 -11.97 2.66 -3.38
CA LYS A 30 -11.11 3.82 -3.64
C LYS A 30 -9.70 3.34 -3.97
N ASN A 31 -9.09 3.94 -4.98
CA ASN A 31 -7.76 3.59 -5.46
C ASN A 31 -6.84 4.80 -5.33
N LEU A 32 -5.72 4.63 -4.64
CA LEU A 32 -4.64 5.60 -4.60
C LEU A 32 -3.43 5.05 -5.35
N LYS A 33 -2.95 5.82 -6.32
CA LYS A 33 -1.81 5.47 -7.18
C LYS A 33 -0.58 6.26 -6.76
N THR A 34 0.57 5.60 -6.69
CA THR A 34 1.83 6.27 -6.39
C THR A 34 2.38 7.04 -7.57
N LYS A 35 3.34 7.93 -7.31
CA LYS A 35 4.26 8.39 -8.36
C LYS A 35 5.09 7.22 -8.89
N ILE A 36 5.79 7.44 -10.01
CA ILE A 36 6.74 6.45 -10.52
C ILE A 36 7.88 6.30 -9.51
N ILE A 37 8.03 5.07 -9.05
CA ILE A 37 9.11 4.66 -8.18
C ILE A 37 10.25 4.13 -9.07
N LYS A 38 11.43 4.71 -8.90
CA LYS A 38 12.64 4.26 -9.59
C LYS A 38 13.29 3.16 -8.77
N THR A 39 13.55 2.00 -9.37
CA THR A 39 14.25 0.90 -8.72
C THR A 39 15.69 0.80 -9.24
N ASN A 40 16.61 0.49 -8.34
CA ASN A 40 17.98 0.04 -8.58
C ASN A 40 17.98 -1.50 -8.52
N GLN A 41 18.71 -2.16 -9.41
CA GLN A 41 18.42 -3.55 -9.83
C GLN A 41 18.72 -4.63 -8.77
N ASP A 42 19.36 -4.29 -7.65
CA ASP A 42 19.91 -5.28 -6.70
C ASP A 42 19.28 -5.26 -5.30
N ASP A 43 18.95 -4.07 -4.77
CA ASP A 43 18.19 -3.90 -3.53
C ASP A 43 17.32 -2.66 -3.66
N PHE A 44 16.05 -2.80 -3.31
CA PHE A 44 15.06 -1.74 -3.45
C PHE A 44 14.21 -1.69 -2.17
N ASP A 45 14.17 -0.50 -1.57
CA ASP A 45 13.32 -0.15 -0.44
C ASP A 45 12.59 1.15 -0.78
N TRP A 46 11.26 1.11 -0.77
CA TRP A 46 10.42 2.29 -0.93
C TRP A 46 9.35 2.30 0.13
N THR A 47 9.12 3.47 0.73
CA THR A 47 8.07 3.69 1.72
C THR A 47 7.16 4.83 1.28
N GLY A 48 5.85 4.59 1.37
CA GLY A 48 4.83 5.60 1.10
C GLY A 48 3.68 5.51 2.09
N LYS A 49 3.09 6.67 2.40
CA LYS A 49 1.92 6.80 3.25
C LYS A 49 0.68 7.02 2.41
N PHE A 50 -0.33 6.23 2.70
CA PHE A 50 -1.65 6.30 2.10
C PHE A 50 -2.68 6.70 3.15
N VAL A 51 -3.57 7.62 2.81
CA VAL A 51 -4.63 8.08 3.73
C VAL A 51 -5.99 7.97 3.05
N PHE A 52 -6.91 7.24 3.69
CA PHE A 52 -8.26 7.04 3.20
C PHE A 52 -9.29 7.49 4.24
N LEU A 53 -10.38 8.11 3.77
CA LEU A 53 -11.60 8.21 4.55
C LEU A 53 -12.43 6.95 4.36
N VAL A 54 -12.66 6.22 5.44
CA VAL A 54 -13.42 4.96 5.45
C VAL A 54 -14.65 5.06 6.35
N GLU A 55 -15.68 4.31 6.01
CA GLU A 55 -16.86 4.16 6.87
C GLU A 55 -16.57 3.21 8.02
N ASP A 56 -17.27 3.36 9.16
CA ASP A 56 -17.09 2.44 10.28
C ASP A 56 -17.54 1.01 9.92
N SER A 57 -18.52 0.92 9.00
CA SER A 57 -19.01 -0.35 8.45
C SER A 57 -17.95 -1.12 7.66
N PHE A 58 -16.93 -0.43 7.13
CA PHE A 58 -15.82 -1.06 6.42
C PHE A 58 -14.95 -1.92 7.35
N LEU A 59 -14.84 -1.55 8.62
CA LEU A 59 -13.91 -2.21 9.55
C LEU A 59 -14.46 -3.52 10.13
N ILE A 60 -15.79 -3.69 10.09
CA ILE A 60 -16.49 -4.82 10.69
C ILE A 60 -16.97 -5.84 9.66
N LYS A 61 -16.91 -5.49 8.37
CA LYS A 61 -17.34 -6.39 7.30
C LYS A 61 -16.23 -7.40 6.98
N PRO A 62 -16.49 -8.72 7.09
CA PRO A 62 -15.47 -9.76 6.89
C PRO A 62 -14.95 -9.81 5.44
N ASP A 63 -15.75 -9.38 4.47
CA ASP A 63 -15.41 -9.40 3.06
C ASP A 63 -14.69 -8.12 2.57
N THR A 64 -14.17 -7.32 3.49
CA THR A 64 -13.44 -6.09 3.14
C THR A 64 -11.96 -6.37 3.03
N PHE A 65 -11.42 -6.08 1.84
CA PHE A 65 -10.03 -6.32 1.52
C PHE A 65 -9.32 -5.03 1.15
N MET A 66 -8.10 -4.93 1.65
CA MET A 66 -7.10 -4.04 1.09
C MET A 66 -6.33 -4.81 0.02
N THR A 67 -6.19 -4.21 -1.16
CA THR A 67 -5.45 -4.82 -2.27
C THR A 67 -4.38 -3.86 -2.77
N LEU A 68 -3.13 -4.28 -2.67
CA LEU A 68 -2.02 -3.64 -3.35
C LEU A 68 -1.77 -4.30 -4.69
N LYS A 69 -1.63 -3.51 -5.74
CA LYS A 69 -1.15 -3.96 -7.06
C LYS A 69 0.10 -3.20 -7.42
N ILE A 70 1.08 -3.90 -7.98
CA ILE A 70 2.37 -3.33 -8.38
C ILE A 70 2.51 -3.49 -9.89
N TYR A 71 2.78 -2.38 -10.57
CA TYR A 71 2.81 -2.31 -12.02
C TYR A 71 4.17 -1.85 -12.53
N HIS A 72 4.57 -2.38 -13.68
CA HIS A 72 5.65 -1.85 -14.50
C HIS A 72 5.10 -0.74 -15.40
N ALA A 73 5.64 0.47 -15.28
CA ALA A 73 5.29 1.60 -16.13
C ALA A 73 5.96 1.49 -17.50
N ARG A 74 5.22 1.10 -18.53
CA ARG A 74 5.71 0.95 -19.90
C ARG A 74 5.40 2.20 -20.71
N ARG A 75 6.30 2.62 -21.60
CA ARG A 75 6.14 3.86 -22.38
C ARG A 75 5.13 3.75 -23.54
N LEU A 76 5.07 2.59 -24.20
CA LEU A 76 4.35 2.40 -25.47
C LEU A 76 3.37 1.22 -25.44
N LEU A 77 3.30 0.50 -24.33
CA LEU A 77 2.44 -0.67 -24.14
C LEU A 77 1.60 -0.46 -22.89
N ARG A 78 0.53 -1.25 -22.74
CA ARG A 78 -0.21 -1.31 -21.48
C ARG A 78 0.74 -1.67 -20.34
N ASP A 79 0.55 -1.00 -19.21
CA ASP A 79 1.29 -1.27 -17.99
C ASP A 79 1.06 -2.73 -17.55
N GLU A 80 2.13 -3.38 -17.13
CA GLU A 80 2.14 -4.80 -16.78
C GLU A 80 1.98 -4.97 -15.27
N LEU A 81 1.05 -5.82 -14.85
CA LEU A 81 0.93 -6.21 -13.45
C LEU A 81 2.07 -7.15 -13.08
N LEU A 82 2.97 -6.69 -12.21
CA LEU A 82 4.11 -7.46 -11.73
C LEU A 82 3.75 -8.34 -10.55
N GLY A 83 2.84 -7.88 -9.70
CA GLY A 83 2.38 -8.63 -8.56
C GLY A 83 1.33 -7.89 -7.75
N TYR A 84 0.80 -8.59 -6.77
CA TYR A 84 -0.21 -8.05 -5.87
C TYR A 84 -0.08 -8.65 -4.47
N ALA A 85 -0.59 -7.92 -3.49
CA ALA A 85 -0.81 -8.41 -2.13
C ALA A 85 -2.23 -8.06 -1.73
N ARG A 86 -2.94 -8.99 -1.10
CA ARG A 86 -4.33 -8.80 -0.68
C ARG A 86 -4.47 -9.28 0.75
N THR A 87 -5.11 -8.48 1.60
CA THR A 87 -5.38 -8.83 2.99
C THR A 87 -6.77 -8.38 3.40
N PRO A 88 -7.50 -9.17 4.20
CA PRO A 88 -8.61 -8.64 4.98
C PRO A 88 -8.14 -7.49 5.86
N VAL A 89 -8.98 -6.46 6.01
CA VAL A 89 -8.69 -5.32 6.89
C VAL A 89 -8.64 -5.76 8.35
N THR A 90 -9.52 -6.71 8.70
CA THR A 90 -9.61 -7.34 10.03
C THR A 90 -8.32 -8.04 10.44
N ASN A 91 -7.54 -8.56 9.49
CA ASN A 91 -6.27 -9.24 9.79
C ASN A 91 -5.15 -8.27 10.18
N VAL A 92 -5.29 -6.99 9.89
CA VAL A 92 -4.27 -5.98 10.20
C VAL A 92 -4.64 -5.21 11.46
N MET A 93 -5.93 -4.92 11.66
CA MET A 93 -6.46 -4.18 12.81
C MET A 93 -6.61 -5.07 14.07
N VAL A 94 -5.56 -5.84 14.40
CA VAL A 94 -5.57 -6.76 15.55
C VAL A 94 -5.43 -6.02 16.88
N PHE A 95 -4.76 -4.87 16.89
CA PHE A 95 -4.71 -3.96 18.03
C PHE A 95 -5.61 -2.77 17.73
N GLU A 96 -6.44 -2.39 18.69
CA GLU A 96 -7.69 -1.61 18.53
C GLU A 96 -7.60 -0.29 17.74
N ASP A 97 -6.41 0.21 17.39
CA ASP A 97 -6.24 1.31 16.42
C ASP A 97 -4.93 1.22 15.59
N TRP A 98 -4.13 0.16 15.73
CA TRP A 98 -2.84 0.01 15.03
C TRP A 98 -2.57 -1.43 14.60
N GLY A 99 -1.85 -1.59 13.50
CA GLY A 99 -1.64 -2.89 12.88
C GLY A 99 -0.37 -2.99 12.07
N PHE A 100 0.24 -4.18 12.04
CA PHE A 100 1.36 -4.48 11.17
C PHE A 100 1.16 -5.83 10.49
N LEU A 101 1.44 -5.90 9.19
CA LEU A 101 1.37 -7.12 8.41
C LEU A 101 2.45 -7.15 7.34
N SER A 102 3.19 -8.25 7.28
CA SER A 102 4.12 -8.56 6.19
C SER A 102 3.53 -9.61 5.25
N LEU A 103 3.50 -9.32 3.96
CA LEU A 103 3.02 -10.21 2.91
C LEU A 103 4.04 -10.34 1.79
N HIS A 104 4.06 -11.50 1.14
CA HIS A 104 4.75 -11.60 -0.14
C HIS A 104 3.91 -10.97 -1.25
N ALA A 105 4.54 -10.17 -2.10
CA ALA A 105 3.93 -9.77 -3.37
C ALA A 105 3.91 -10.99 -4.29
N SER A 106 2.74 -11.56 -4.53
CA SER A 106 2.56 -12.69 -5.44
C SER A 106 2.55 -12.18 -6.88
N GLY A 107 3.44 -12.73 -7.72
CA GLY A 107 3.42 -12.49 -9.16
C GLY A 107 2.22 -13.16 -9.85
N PRO A 108 2.01 -12.91 -11.15
CA PRO A 108 0.94 -13.55 -11.93
C PRO A 108 1.00 -15.09 -11.93
N SER A 109 2.20 -15.66 -11.80
CA SER A 109 2.45 -17.10 -11.70
C SER A 109 2.41 -17.63 -10.27
N GLY A 110 2.03 -16.82 -9.28
CA GLY A 110 2.07 -17.17 -7.86
C GLY A 110 3.46 -17.07 -7.21
N VAL A 111 4.52 -16.89 -8.01
CA VAL A 111 5.90 -16.77 -7.51
C VAL A 111 6.07 -15.47 -6.71
N PRO A 112 6.60 -15.52 -5.47
CA PRO A 112 6.91 -14.33 -4.68
C PRO A 112 7.94 -13.43 -5.40
N ARG A 113 7.64 -12.13 -5.52
CA ARG A 113 8.55 -11.14 -6.14
C ARG A 113 9.15 -10.14 -5.16
N GLY A 114 8.71 -10.15 -3.91
CA GLY A 114 9.20 -9.21 -2.91
C GLY A 114 8.39 -9.31 -1.64
N LEU A 115 8.79 -8.53 -0.65
CA LEU A 115 8.09 -8.38 0.62
C LEU A 115 7.39 -7.03 0.64
N VAL A 116 6.14 -7.05 1.06
CA VAL A 116 5.31 -5.88 1.28
C VAL A 116 4.98 -5.82 2.76
N ASN A 117 5.35 -4.73 3.41
CA ASN A 117 4.99 -4.47 4.78
C ASN A 117 3.93 -3.38 4.82
N PHE A 118 2.83 -3.65 5.51
CA PHE A 118 1.78 -2.71 5.80
C PHE A 118 1.85 -2.37 7.29
N SER A 119 1.97 -1.10 7.62
CA SER A 119 1.62 -0.59 8.95
C SER A 119 0.34 0.24 8.80
N MET A 120 -0.63 0.04 9.67
CA MET A 120 -1.95 0.68 9.56
C MET A 120 -2.32 1.36 10.86
N ALA A 121 -3.00 2.48 10.75
CA ALA A 121 -3.52 3.23 11.88
C ALA A 121 -4.93 3.73 11.58
N LEU A 122 -5.84 3.59 12.54
CA LEU A 122 -7.14 4.23 12.48
C LEU A 122 -7.17 5.45 13.37
N TRP A 123 -7.74 6.52 12.83
CA TRP A 123 -7.93 7.76 13.55
C TRP A 123 -9.39 8.18 13.48
N PRO A 124 -9.92 8.83 14.53
CA PRO A 124 -11.18 9.55 14.43
C PRO A 124 -11.12 10.56 13.28
N ALA A 125 -12.21 10.73 12.53
CA ALA A 125 -12.23 11.69 11.41
C ALA A 125 -11.91 13.13 11.82
N GLY A 126 -12.14 13.50 13.10
CA GLY A 126 -11.79 14.80 13.65
C GLY A 126 -10.30 15.02 13.93
N CYS A 127 -9.45 14.00 13.82
CA CYS A 127 -8.01 14.07 14.10
C CYS A 127 -7.14 14.45 12.88
N ALA A 128 -7.74 14.77 11.73
CA ALA A 128 -7.00 15.26 10.55
C ALA A 128 -6.40 16.66 10.80
N THR A 129 -5.26 16.74 11.51
CA THR A 129 -4.48 17.97 11.61
C THR A 129 -3.55 18.11 10.40
N GLY A 130 -3.14 19.35 10.08
CA GLY A 130 -2.22 19.60 8.96
C GLY A 130 -0.86 18.89 9.09
N GLU A 131 -0.44 18.50 10.30
CA GLU A 131 0.76 17.69 10.52
C GLU A 131 0.55 16.21 10.22
N PHE A 132 -0.66 15.70 10.44
CA PHE A 132 -1.04 14.34 10.06
C PHE A 132 -0.99 14.12 8.55
N LEU A 133 -1.26 15.15 7.76
CA LEU A 133 -1.23 15.11 6.29
C LEU A 133 0.17 15.38 5.70
N LYS A 134 1.14 15.79 6.53
CA LYS A 134 2.52 15.93 6.06
C LYS A 134 3.19 14.56 5.98
N GLY A 135 3.88 14.30 4.87
CA GLY A 135 4.82 13.18 4.81
C GLY A 135 5.90 13.36 5.88
N ARG A 136 6.27 12.28 6.58
CA ARG A 136 7.53 12.29 7.35
C ARG A 136 8.69 12.41 6.35
N GLU A 137 9.80 13.03 6.75
CA GLU A 137 10.97 13.19 5.88
C GLU A 137 11.33 11.86 5.18
N GLY A 138 11.42 11.90 3.85
CA GLY A 138 11.74 10.72 3.03
C GLY A 138 10.55 9.81 2.65
N MET A 139 9.32 10.11 3.05
CA MET A 139 8.13 9.32 2.72
C MET A 139 7.15 10.08 1.81
N ASP A 140 6.79 9.48 0.68
CA ASP A 140 5.75 10.02 -0.20
C ASP A 140 4.36 9.93 0.45
N PHE A 141 3.49 10.91 0.20
CA PHE A 141 2.11 10.95 0.69
C PHE A 141 1.11 10.80 -0.46
N TYR A 142 0.06 10.01 -0.23
CA TYR A 142 -1.05 9.75 -1.16
C TYR A 142 -2.36 9.67 -0.38
N GLY A 143 -3.40 10.42 -0.74
CA GLY A 143 -4.66 10.31 -0.01
C GLY A 143 -5.46 11.59 0.00
N LEU A 144 -6.44 11.64 0.90
CA LEU A 144 -7.16 12.87 1.24
C LEU A 144 -6.21 14.06 1.34
#